data_AF-A0A0F8ZW26-F1
#
_entry.id   AF-A0A0F8ZW26-F1
#
_cell.length_a   1.000
_cell.length_b   1.000
_cell.length_c   1.000
_cell.angle_alpha   90.00
_cell.angle_beta   90.00
_cell.angle_gamma   90.00
#
_symmetry.space_group_name_H-M   'P 1'
#
loop_
_entity.id
_entity.type
_entity.pdbx_description
1 polymer ?
#
loop_
_entity_poly.entity_id
_entity_poly.type
_entity_poly.pdbx_seq_one_letter_code
_entity_poly.pdbx_strand_id
1 'polypeptide(L)'
;MSAHALFRGHKVIWNDARNRFEYEDGIPMDAEERPCTKCGKIAGPDGHDPCLGKLPGVKDACCGHGKRQGGIIFENGTGLDVTIHEIERDM
;
A
#
# COMPACT_ATOMS: atom_id res chain seq x y z
N MET A 1 -4.17 21.03 -3.29
CA MET A 1 -4.72 19.87 -2.56
C MET A 1 -3.64 18.82 -2.59
N SER A 2 -3.01 18.49 -1.46
CA SER A 2 -2.03 17.41 -1.45
C SER A 2 -2.77 16.07 -1.51
N ALA A 3 -2.42 15.23 -2.48
CA ALA A 3 -2.98 13.89 -2.57
C ALA A 3 -2.50 13.05 -1.38
N HIS A 4 -3.41 12.31 -0.76
CA HIS A 4 -3.13 11.40 0.34
C HIS A 4 -3.47 9.99 -0.09
N ALA A 5 -2.62 9.03 0.27
CA ALA A 5 -2.87 7.61 0.05
C ALA A 5 -2.36 6.79 1.24
N LEU A 6 -2.59 5.48 1.16
CA LEU A 6 -2.09 4.51 2.14
C LEU A 6 -1.21 3.49 1.43
N PHE A 7 -0.03 3.22 1.98
CA PHE A 7 0.85 2.16 1.53
C PHE A 7 1.18 1.24 2.69
N ARG A 8 0.74 -0.02 2.61
CA ARG A 8 0.91 -1.04 3.67
C ARG A 8 0.43 -0.59 5.06
N GLY A 9 -0.59 0.27 5.08
CA GLY A 9 -1.18 0.84 6.28
C GLY A 9 -0.47 2.07 6.85
N HIS A 10 0.60 2.54 6.19
CA HIS A 10 1.24 3.84 6.47
C HIS A 10 0.61 4.92 5.61
N LYS A 11 0.48 6.13 6.16
CA LYS A 11 0.01 7.28 5.40
C LYS A 11 1.14 7.85 4.56
N VAL A 12 0.82 8.16 3.31
CA VAL A 12 1.74 8.76 2.35
C VAL A 12 1.11 10.01 1.76
N ILE A 13 1.95 11.00 1.49
CA ILE A 13 1.54 12.35 1.08
C ILE A 13 2.32 12.69 -0.19
N TRP A 14 1.61 13.23 -1.19
CA TRP A 14 2.27 13.80 -2.36
C TRP A 14 2.98 15.11 -2.00
N ASN A 15 4.30 15.15 -2.21
CA ASN A 15 5.12 16.33 -2.04
C ASN A 15 5.32 17.04 -3.38
N ASP A 16 4.58 18.12 -3.62
CA ASP A 16 4.63 18.89 -4.88
C ASP A 16 6.02 19.46 -5.17
N ALA A 17 6.74 19.94 -4.14
CA ALA A 17 8.07 20.55 -4.30
C ALA A 17 9.14 19.54 -4.73
N ARG A 18 8.94 18.26 -4.40
CA ARG A 18 9.88 17.17 -4.71
C ARG A 18 9.34 16.16 -5.72
N ASN A 19 8.12 16.36 -6.21
CA ASN A 19 7.43 15.55 -7.22
C ASN A 19 7.44 14.05 -6.92
N ARG A 20 7.08 13.67 -5.67
CA ARG A 20 7.10 12.26 -5.21
C ARG A 20 6.18 12.05 -4.01
N PHE A 21 5.87 10.78 -3.72
CA PHE A 21 5.22 10.38 -2.46
C PHE A 21 6.24 10.21 -1.33
N GLU A 22 5.92 10.76 -0.17
CA GLU A 22 6.70 10.62 1.07
C GLU A 22 5.80 10.08 2.18
N TYR A 23 6.38 9.33 3.11
CA TYR A 23 5.73 9.03 4.39
C TYR A 23 5.56 10.31 5.22
N GLU A 24 4.77 10.26 6.29
CA GLU A 24 4.52 11.43 7.15
C GLU A 24 5.77 11.99 7.84
N ASP A 25 6.84 11.20 7.94
CA ASP A 25 8.15 11.63 8.45
C ASP A 25 9.07 12.24 7.36
N GLY A 26 8.58 12.37 6.13
CA GLY A 26 9.31 12.97 5.00
C GLY A 26 10.25 12.02 4.28
N ILE A 27 10.30 10.74 4.65
CA ILE A 27 11.10 9.74 3.94
C ILE A 27 10.38 9.37 2.63
N PRO A 28 11.08 9.39 1.47
CA PRO A 28 10.52 8.92 0.21
C PRO A 28 10.10 7.45 0.26
N MET A 29 8.96 7.11 -0.34
CA MET A 29 8.45 5.72 -0.34
C MET A 29 9.42 4.71 -0.97
N ASP A 30 10.22 5.14 -1.95
CA ASP A 30 11.18 4.31 -2.68
C ASP A 30 12.55 4.21 -1.98
N ALA A 31 12.78 4.99 -0.92
CA ALA A 31 14.02 4.96 -0.15
C ALA A 31 14.01 3.91 0.95
N GLU A 32 12.82 3.52 1.45
CA GLU A 32 12.68 2.61 2.58
C GLU A 32 11.42 1.75 2.43
N GLU A 33 11.63 0.44 2.51
CA GLU A 33 10.54 -0.53 2.58
C GLU A 33 10.07 -0.69 4.03
N ARG A 34 8.77 -0.49 4.27
CA ARG A 34 8.20 -0.55 5.64
C ARG A 34 7.36 -1.81 5.83
N PRO A 35 7.39 -2.41 7.05
CA PRO A 35 6.51 -3.51 7.37
C PRO A 35 5.05 -3.05 7.36
N CYS A 36 4.15 -3.93 6.92
CA CYS A 36 2.72 -3.68 7.05
C CYS A 36 2.33 -3.44 8.51
N THR A 37 1.58 -2.39 8.80
CA THR A 37 1.23 -1.99 10.19
C THR A 37 0.38 -3.02 10.94
N LYS A 38 -0.26 -3.96 10.23
CA LYS A 38 -1.03 -5.07 10.82
C LYS A 38 -0.33 -6.42 10.70
N CYS A 39 0.16 -6.78 9.51
CA CYS A 39 0.81 -8.08 9.28
C CYS A 39 2.23 -8.16 9.88
N GLY A 40 2.92 -7.02 10.06
CA GLY A 40 4.32 -6.94 10.48
C GLY A 40 5.35 -7.42 9.42
N LYS A 41 4.87 -7.88 8.26
CA LYS A 41 5.70 -8.42 7.18
C LYS A 41 6.24 -7.30 6.29
N ILE A 42 7.49 -7.45 5.87
CA ILE A 42 8.18 -6.63 4.85
C ILE A 42 8.10 -7.39 3.52
N ALA A 43 7.98 -6.66 2.40
CA ALA A 43 8.04 -7.29 1.08
C ALA A 43 9.41 -7.91 0.80
N GLY A 44 9.40 -8.90 -0.08
CA GLY A 44 10.61 -9.45 -0.65
C GLY A 44 11.28 -8.47 -1.63
N PRO A 45 12.42 -8.87 -2.22
CA PRO A 45 13.14 -8.07 -3.21
C PRO A 45 12.32 -7.70 -4.46
N ASP A 46 11.22 -8.41 -4.73
CA ASP A 46 10.28 -8.14 -5.82
C ASP A 46 9.22 -7.06 -5.47
N GLY A 47 9.19 -6.60 -4.22
CA GLY A 47 8.35 -5.49 -3.76
C GLY A 47 6.86 -5.80 -3.62
N HIS A 48 6.44 -7.05 -3.81
CA HIS A 48 5.03 -7.44 -3.73
C HIS A 48 4.49 -7.38 -2.29
N ASP A 49 3.23 -6.97 -2.11
CA ASP A 49 2.58 -6.98 -0.79
C ASP A 49 2.61 -8.39 -0.19
N PRO A 50 3.19 -8.58 1.00
CA PRO A 50 3.42 -9.91 1.56
C PRO A 50 2.15 -10.60 2.07
N CYS A 51 1.02 -9.89 2.13
CA CYS A 51 -0.28 -10.44 2.51
C CYS A 51 -1.06 -10.91 1.24
N LEU A 52 -0.75 -10.40 0.03
CA LEU A 52 -1.38 -10.81 -1.24
C LEU A 52 -0.46 -11.65 -2.17
N GLY A 53 0.84 -11.40 -2.14
CA GLY A 53 1.81 -11.96 -3.09
C GLY A 53 1.71 -11.32 -4.48
N LYS A 54 2.29 -12.00 -5.48
CA LYS A 54 2.26 -11.55 -6.88
C LYS A 54 0.88 -11.76 -7.50
N LEU A 55 0.30 -10.69 -8.05
CA LEU A 55 -0.97 -10.71 -8.77
C LEU A 55 -0.73 -10.45 -10.27
N PRO A 56 -1.21 -11.31 -11.19
CA PRO A 56 -1.07 -11.08 -12.63
C PRO A 56 -1.79 -9.81 -13.11
N GLY A 57 -1.14 -9.02 -13.98
CA GLY A 57 -1.72 -7.79 -14.55
C GLY A 57 -1.80 -6.60 -13.57
N VAL A 58 -1.22 -6.75 -12.38
CA VAL A 58 -1.21 -5.75 -11.31
C VAL A 58 0.18 -5.12 -11.19
N LYS A 59 0.22 -3.80 -11.24
CA LYS A 59 1.43 -3.00 -11.05
C LYS A 59 1.75 -2.80 -9.57
N ASP A 60 0.73 -2.52 -8.76
CA ASP A 60 0.87 -2.34 -7.31
C ASP A 60 -0.43 -2.75 -6.61
N ALA A 61 -0.32 -3.31 -5.41
CA ALA A 61 -1.48 -3.66 -4.60
C ALA A 61 -1.13 -3.65 -3.12
N CYS A 62 -2.10 -3.30 -2.29
CA CYS A 62 -2.02 -3.38 -0.84
C CYS A 62 -3.26 -4.11 -0.34
N CYS A 63 -3.09 -5.10 0.54
CA CYS A 63 -4.23 -5.82 1.11
C CYS A 63 -5.19 -4.88 1.82
N GLY A 64 -4.64 -3.85 2.50
CA GLY A 64 -5.34 -2.82 3.27
C GLY A 64 -5.58 -3.17 4.75
N HIS A 65 -5.14 -4.35 5.22
CA HIS A 65 -5.41 -4.83 6.59
C HIS A 65 -4.99 -3.84 7.69
N GLY A 66 -3.96 -3.03 7.46
CA GLY A 66 -3.48 -1.99 8.39
C GLY A 66 -4.48 -0.87 8.69
N LYS A 67 -5.37 -0.55 7.73
CA LYS A 67 -6.26 0.61 7.80
C LYS A 67 -7.67 0.34 7.26
N ARG A 68 -8.02 -0.92 6.98
CA ARG A 68 -9.27 -1.37 6.32
C ARG A 68 -9.51 -0.78 4.93
N GLN A 69 -8.49 -0.16 4.35
CA GLN A 69 -8.51 0.41 3.01
C GLN A 69 -7.26 -0.07 2.28
N GLY A 70 -7.49 -0.88 1.26
CA GLY A 70 -6.49 -1.40 0.33
C GLY A 70 -6.71 -0.79 -1.06
N GLY A 71 -5.90 -1.24 -2.01
CA GLY A 71 -6.04 -0.79 -3.38
C GLY A 71 -5.29 -1.67 -4.35
N ILE A 72 -5.66 -1.58 -5.61
CA ILE A 72 -5.03 -2.28 -6.73
C ILE A 72 -4.84 -1.27 -7.85
N ILE A 73 -3.62 -1.17 -8.35
CA ILE A 73 -3.27 -0.44 -9.56
C ILE A 73 -2.90 -1.47 -10.64
N PHE A 74 -3.67 -1.53 -11.71
CA PHE A 74 -3.40 -2.43 -12.82
C PHE A 74 -2.31 -1.85 -13.75
N GLU A 75 -1.68 -2.72 -14.54
CA GLU A 75 -0.66 -2.32 -15.53
C GLU A 75 -1.19 -1.30 -16.56
N ASN A 76 -2.49 -1.32 -16.84
CA ASN A 76 -3.16 -0.36 -17.73
C ASN A 76 -3.45 1.01 -17.08
N GLY A 77 -3.04 1.22 -15.82
CA GLY A 77 -3.25 2.46 -15.08
C GLY A 77 -4.60 2.60 -14.38
N THR A 78 -5.50 1.61 -14.51
CA THR A 78 -6.77 1.60 -13.77
C THR A 78 -6.50 1.36 -12.28
N GLY A 79 -7.16 2.12 -11.40
CA GLY A 79 -7.08 1.96 -9.95
C GLY A 79 -8.42 1.52 -9.34
N LEU A 80 -8.35 0.63 -8.34
CA LEU A 80 -9.48 0.26 -7.49
C LEU A 80 -9.13 0.53 -6.03
N ASP A 81 -10.01 1.27 -5.34
CA ASP A 81 -9.99 1.35 -3.89
C ASP A 81 -10.81 0.19 -3.31
N VAL A 82 -10.23 -0.55 -2.37
CA VAL A 82 -10.84 -1.74 -1.78
C VAL A 82 -11.05 -1.52 -0.29
N THR A 83 -12.28 -1.64 0.18
CA THR A 83 -12.59 -1.68 1.61
C THR A 83 -12.63 -3.13 2.07
N ILE A 84 -11.92 -3.44 3.16
CA ILE A 84 -11.90 -4.80 3.71
C ILE A 84 -12.81 -4.88 4.92
N HIS A 85 -13.54 -5.98 4.99
CA HIS A 85 -14.28 -6.41 6.16
C HIS A 85 -13.61 -7.66 6.72
N GLU A 86 -13.08 -7.57 7.94
CA GLU A 86 -12.64 -8.75 8.68
C GLU A 86 -13.90 -9.54 9.04
N ILE A 87 -14.04 -10.75 8.47
CA ILE A 87 -15.12 -11.67 8.81
C ILE A 87 -14.55 -12.65 9.82
N GLU A 88 -14.93 -12.49 11.09
CA GLU A 88 -14.66 -13.49 12.11
C GLU A 88 -15.42 -14.76 11.74
N ARG A 89 -14.69 -15.85 11.52
CA ARG A 89 -15.27 -17.19 11.39
C ARG A 89 -14.98 -17.90 12.69
N ASP A 90 -16.02 -18.11 13.49
CA ASP A 90 -15.95 -19.02 14.63
C ASP A 90 -15.51 -20.38 14.10
N MET A 91 -14.33 -20.84 14.54
CA MET A 91 -13.84 -22.20 14.30
C MET A 91 -14.46 -23.18 15.29
#